data_AF-A0A2T5BRU2-F1
#
_entry.id   AF-A0A2T5BRU2-F1
#
_cell.length_a   1.000
_cell.length_b   1.000
_cell.length_c   1.000
_cell.angle_alpha   90.00
_cell.angle_beta   90.00
_cell.angle_gamma   90.00
#
_symmetry.space_group_name_H-M   'P 1'
#
loop_
_entity.id
_entity.type
_entity.pdbx_description
1 polymer ?
#
loop_
_entity_poly.entity_id
_entity_poly.type
_entity_poly.pdbx_seq_one_letter_code
_entity_poly.pdbx_strand_id
1 'polypeptide(L)'
;MKTGFFACTIALGFMTQFAQAGAIDTFRQICVSNAGNPSAIIAAGNKAGFGMEKMAVGAIGFRTKTDESLQVNVATKHKFECAVTTSDMANFEQVRADFFKSLGLKPKRGTARGIIGGKTYTFLHDTRGGEAFVMFSN
;
A
#
# COMPACT_ATOMS: atom_id res chain seq x y z
N MET A 1 -39.18 18.99 33.01
CA MET A 1 -39.12 18.51 31.61
C MET A 1 -38.49 19.60 30.73
N LYS A 2 -37.33 19.31 30.14
CA LYS A 2 -36.77 19.81 28.86
C LYS A 2 -35.26 19.61 28.86
N THR A 3 -34.83 18.43 28.43
CA THR A 3 -33.47 18.12 27.97
C THR A 3 -33.43 18.37 26.47
N GLY A 4 -32.68 19.38 26.03
CA GLY A 4 -32.39 19.64 24.62
C GLY A 4 -31.14 18.89 24.20
N PHE A 5 -31.26 18.04 23.19
CA PHE A 5 -30.19 17.24 22.60
C PHE A 5 -29.11 18.14 21.97
N PHE A 6 -27.87 17.97 22.43
CA PHE A 6 -26.67 18.50 21.77
C PHE A 6 -26.21 17.50 20.70
N ALA A 7 -25.73 18.05 19.58
CA ALA A 7 -25.39 17.38 18.33
C ALA A 7 -24.39 16.21 18.45
N CYS A 8 -24.58 15.18 17.63
CA CYS A 8 -23.54 14.19 17.32
C CYS A 8 -23.25 14.24 15.81
N THR A 9 -22.26 15.05 15.43
CA THR A 9 -21.67 15.06 14.09
C THR A 9 -20.20 14.69 14.22
N ILE A 10 -19.91 13.45 14.62
CA ILE A 10 -18.53 12.90 14.65
C ILE A 10 -18.61 11.41 14.28
N ALA A 11 -18.80 11.08 13.01
CA ALA A 11 -18.74 9.68 12.55
C ALA A 11 -17.92 9.47 11.26
N LEU A 12 -17.57 10.54 10.54
CA LEU A 12 -16.84 10.43 9.26
C LEU A 12 -15.31 10.32 9.41
N GLY A 13 -14.74 10.61 10.58
CA GLY A 13 -13.29 10.58 10.79
C GLY A 13 -12.71 9.21 11.18
N PHE A 14 -13.52 8.30 11.72
CA PHE A 14 -13.01 7.04 12.25
C PHE A 14 -12.83 5.97 11.16
N MET A 15 -13.67 5.92 10.13
CA MET A 15 -13.58 4.85 9.12
C MET A 15 -12.37 5.00 8.18
N THR A 16 -11.97 6.23 7.86
CA THR A 16 -10.82 6.52 6.99
C THR A 16 -9.47 6.15 7.63
N GLN A 17 -9.36 6.27 8.96
CA GLN A 17 -8.10 5.98 9.65
C GLN A 17 -7.75 4.49 9.70
N PHE A 18 -8.76 3.61 9.72
CA PHE A 18 -8.55 2.16 9.67
C PHE A 18 -8.14 1.68 8.28
N ALA A 19 -8.69 2.27 7.22
CA ALA A 19 -8.32 1.96 5.84
C ALA A 19 -6.85 2.35 5.54
N GLN A 20 -6.41 3.52 6.02
CA GLN A 20 -5.03 4.00 5.87
C GLN A 20 -3.99 3.07 6.51
N ALA A 21 -4.17 2.72 7.79
CA ALA A 21 -3.23 1.84 8.49
C ALA A 21 -3.22 0.44 7.85
N GLY A 22 -4.39 -0.04 7.39
CA GLY A 22 -4.55 -1.35 6.75
C GLY A 22 -3.75 -1.50 5.45
N ALA A 23 -3.76 -0.50 4.59
CA ALA A 23 -3.05 -0.58 3.29
C ALA A 23 -1.52 -0.52 3.45
N ILE A 24 -1.02 0.34 4.36
CA ILE A 24 0.42 0.41 4.68
C ILE A 24 0.90 -0.91 5.28
N ASP A 25 0.15 -1.49 6.21
CA ASP A 25 0.51 -2.78 6.79
C ASP A 25 0.40 -3.93 5.79
N THR A 26 -0.62 -3.93 4.94
CA THR A 26 -0.75 -4.87 3.82
C THR A 26 0.48 -4.80 2.91
N PHE A 27 0.91 -3.59 2.54
CA PHE A 27 2.12 -3.38 1.75
C PHE A 27 3.37 -3.94 2.45
N ARG A 28 3.56 -3.65 3.74
CA ARG A 28 4.73 -4.14 4.49
C ARG A 28 4.74 -5.67 4.56
N GLN A 29 3.62 -6.27 4.92
CA GLN A 29 3.51 -7.72 5.10
C GLN A 29 3.68 -8.48 3.78
N ILE A 30 3.22 -7.92 2.66
CA ILE A 30 3.24 -8.60 1.38
C ILE A 30 4.44 -8.18 0.53
N CYS A 31 4.56 -6.90 0.19
CA CYS A 31 5.63 -6.42 -0.68
C CYS A 31 7.00 -6.44 0.01
N VAL A 32 7.12 -5.80 1.19
CA VAL A 32 8.44 -5.61 1.85
C VAL A 32 8.99 -6.94 2.38
N SER A 33 8.18 -7.73 3.08
CA SER A 33 8.61 -9.02 3.64
C SER A 33 9.02 -10.06 2.59
N ASN A 34 8.57 -9.90 1.34
CA ASN A 34 8.83 -10.83 0.24
C ASN A 34 9.57 -10.15 -0.93
N ALA A 35 10.31 -9.08 -0.66
CA ALA A 35 10.95 -8.26 -1.68
C ALA A 35 11.82 -9.09 -2.64
N GLY A 36 11.62 -8.88 -3.94
CA GLY A 36 12.35 -9.61 -4.98
C GLY A 36 11.94 -11.07 -5.17
N ASN A 37 10.87 -11.54 -4.54
CA ASN A 37 10.31 -12.88 -4.73
C ASN A 37 8.84 -12.81 -5.20
N PRO A 38 8.60 -12.69 -6.51
CA PRO A 38 7.25 -12.54 -7.07
C PRO A 38 6.30 -13.68 -6.69
N SER A 39 6.79 -14.92 -6.70
CA SER A 39 5.97 -16.09 -6.34
C SER A 39 5.52 -16.05 -4.88
N ALA A 40 6.41 -15.65 -3.97
CA ALA A 40 6.05 -15.49 -2.55
C ALA A 40 5.06 -14.36 -2.33
N ILE A 41 5.18 -13.25 -3.08
CA ILE A 41 4.22 -12.14 -3.02
C ILE A 41 2.84 -12.59 -3.48
N ILE A 42 2.75 -13.32 -4.60
CA ILE A 42 1.47 -13.86 -5.10
C ILE A 42 0.84 -14.81 -4.06
N ALA A 43 1.64 -15.68 -3.45
CA ALA A 43 1.17 -16.59 -2.41
C ALA A 43 0.68 -15.82 -1.16
N ALA A 44 1.42 -14.80 -0.73
CA ALA A 44 1.04 -13.93 0.38
C ALA A 44 -0.23 -13.12 0.07
N GLY A 45 -0.37 -12.61 -1.16
CA GLY A 45 -1.58 -11.94 -1.65
C GLY A 45 -2.81 -12.83 -1.56
N ASN A 46 -2.74 -14.05 -2.09
CA ASN A 46 -3.82 -15.04 -1.99
C ASN A 46 -4.19 -15.34 -0.53
N LYS A 47 -3.19 -15.57 0.34
CA LYS A 47 -3.42 -15.81 1.78
C LYS A 47 -4.09 -14.61 2.46
N ALA A 48 -3.76 -13.41 2.01
CA ALA A 48 -4.34 -12.16 2.50
C ALA A 48 -5.69 -11.83 1.82
N GLY A 49 -6.27 -12.75 1.04
CA GLY A 49 -7.60 -12.59 0.46
C GLY A 49 -7.66 -11.75 -0.83
N PHE A 50 -6.52 -11.47 -1.46
CA PHE A 50 -6.52 -10.96 -2.82
C PHE A 50 -6.82 -12.11 -3.78
N GLY A 51 -7.81 -11.95 -4.66
CA GLY A 51 -8.01 -12.86 -5.78
C GLY A 51 -6.93 -12.62 -6.83
N MET A 52 -5.74 -13.22 -6.65
CA MET A 52 -4.60 -12.99 -7.53
C MET A 52 -4.75 -13.69 -8.87
N GLU A 53 -4.63 -12.94 -9.96
CA GLU A 53 -4.59 -13.39 -11.34
C GLU A 53 -3.19 -13.16 -11.93
N LYS A 54 -2.66 -14.16 -12.64
CA LYS A 54 -1.38 -14.04 -13.34
C LYS A 54 -1.57 -13.32 -14.67
N MET A 55 -0.68 -12.38 -14.94
CA MET A 55 -0.61 -11.61 -16.18
C MET A 55 0.66 -11.96 -16.95
N ALA A 56 0.71 -11.61 -18.23
CA ALA A 56 1.90 -11.85 -19.07
C ALA A 56 3.19 -11.24 -18.47
N VAL A 57 3.08 -10.15 -17.71
CA VAL A 57 4.21 -9.37 -17.16
C VAL A 57 4.25 -9.36 -15.62
N GLY A 58 3.46 -10.23 -14.97
CA GLY A 58 3.36 -10.21 -13.51
C GLY A 58 2.06 -10.83 -12.97
N ALA A 59 1.47 -10.18 -11.98
CA ALA A 59 0.19 -10.55 -11.39
C ALA A 59 -0.54 -9.32 -10.84
N ILE A 60 -1.87 -9.39 -10.84
CA ILE A 60 -2.73 -8.40 -10.19
C ILE A 60 -3.77 -9.13 -9.36
N GLY A 61 -4.18 -8.58 -8.23
CA GLY A 61 -5.28 -9.14 -7.46
C GLY A 61 -6.05 -8.05 -6.74
N PHE A 62 -7.31 -8.34 -6.46
CA PHE A 62 -8.23 -7.42 -5.81
C PHE A 62 -8.77 -8.05 -4.53
N ARG A 63 -8.91 -7.24 -3.48
CA ARG A 63 -9.53 -7.64 -2.22
C ARG A 63 -10.91 -6.99 -2.14
N THR A 64 -11.94 -7.81 -2.33
CA THR A 64 -13.34 -7.38 -2.47
C THR A 64 -13.90 -6.62 -1.26
N LYS A 65 -13.28 -6.75 -0.08
CA LYS A 65 -13.78 -6.15 1.17
C LYS A 65 -13.23 -4.75 1.48
N THR A 66 -12.13 -4.33 0.86
CA THR A 66 -11.37 -3.14 1.30
C THR A 66 -11.04 -2.18 0.15
N ASP A 67 -11.53 -2.43 -1.06
CA ASP A 67 -11.16 -1.67 -2.27
C ASP A 67 -9.65 -1.61 -2.53
N GLU A 68 -8.92 -2.61 -2.01
CA GLU A 68 -7.48 -2.72 -2.21
C GLU A 68 -7.18 -3.58 -3.43
N SER A 69 -6.13 -3.21 -4.15
CA SER A 69 -5.49 -4.04 -5.15
C SER A 69 -4.02 -4.26 -4.84
N LEU A 70 -3.50 -5.40 -5.27
CA LEU A 70 -2.09 -5.78 -5.18
C LEU A 70 -1.59 -6.03 -6.59
N GLN A 71 -0.55 -5.31 -6.99
CA GLN A 71 0.11 -5.49 -8.28
C GLN A 71 1.55 -5.94 -8.07
N VAL A 72 2.00 -6.90 -8.88
CA VAL A 72 3.39 -7.36 -8.94
C VAL A 72 3.81 -7.36 -10.39
N ASN A 73 4.79 -6.53 -10.75
CA ASN A 73 5.34 -6.52 -12.10
C ASN A 73 6.78 -7.03 -12.09
N VAL A 74 7.13 -7.92 -13.02
CA VAL A 74 8.48 -8.51 -13.11
C VAL A 74 9.17 -8.24 -14.44
N ALA A 75 8.44 -7.71 -15.42
CA ALA A 75 8.95 -7.38 -16.75
C ALA A 75 8.93 -5.86 -17.02
N THR A 76 9.27 -5.05 -16.02
CA THR A 76 9.40 -3.59 -16.17
C THR A 76 10.87 -3.20 -16.29
N LYS A 77 11.15 -1.94 -16.66
CA LYS A 77 12.51 -1.35 -16.61
C LYS A 77 13.18 -1.48 -15.23
N HIS A 78 12.37 -1.68 -14.20
CA HIS A 78 12.79 -1.83 -12.81
C HIS A 78 13.07 -3.28 -12.42
N LYS A 79 12.87 -4.27 -13.31
CA LYS A 79 13.03 -5.73 -13.09
C LYS A 79 12.13 -6.34 -12.01
N PHE A 80 11.58 -5.54 -11.12
CA PHE A 80 10.62 -5.92 -10.09
C PHE A 80 9.93 -4.67 -9.55
N GLU A 81 8.61 -4.76 -9.39
CA GLU A 81 7.76 -3.77 -8.74
C GLU A 81 6.66 -4.49 -7.97
N CYS A 82 6.33 -3.98 -6.80
CA CYS A 82 5.18 -4.40 -6.00
C CYS A 82 4.45 -3.15 -5.50
N ALA A 83 3.14 -3.12 -5.72
CA ALA A 83 2.30 -2.00 -5.31
C ALA A 83 1.05 -2.49 -4.60
N VAL A 84 0.68 -1.82 -3.52
CA VAL A 84 -0.66 -1.92 -2.91
C VAL A 84 -1.36 -0.61 -3.15
N THR A 85 -2.50 -0.66 -3.83
CA THR A 85 -3.33 0.50 -4.16
C THR A 85 -4.64 0.42 -3.42
N THR A 86 -5.14 1.55 -2.96
CA THR A 86 -6.44 1.70 -2.31
C THR A 86 -7.12 2.99 -2.80
N SER A 87 -8.35 3.22 -2.35
CA SER A 87 -9.13 4.40 -2.68
C SER A 87 -8.41 5.69 -2.28
N ASP A 88 -8.80 6.81 -2.90
CA ASP A 88 -8.26 8.13 -2.56
C ASP A 88 -8.45 8.46 -1.06
N MET A 89 -7.40 8.99 -0.43
CA MET A 89 -7.43 9.40 0.97
C MET A 89 -7.36 10.92 1.08
N ALA A 90 -8.29 11.49 1.87
CA ALA A 90 -8.36 12.94 2.08
C ALA A 90 -7.08 13.55 2.72
N ASN A 91 -6.27 12.74 3.40
CA ASN A 91 -5.06 13.18 4.10
C ASN A 91 -3.78 12.50 3.58
N PHE A 92 -3.62 12.43 2.25
CA PHE A 92 -2.50 11.74 1.58
C PHE A 92 -1.09 12.17 2.07
N GLU A 93 -0.93 13.41 2.55
CA GLU A 93 0.35 13.87 3.10
C GLU A 93 0.72 13.17 4.41
N GLN A 94 -0.25 13.05 5.32
CA GLN A 94 -0.07 12.29 6.56
C GLN A 94 0.12 10.80 6.25
N VAL A 95 -0.67 10.26 5.31
CA VAL A 95 -0.53 8.87 4.81
C VAL A 95 0.88 8.63 4.28
N ARG A 96 1.42 9.56 3.49
CA ARG A 96 2.79 9.51 2.97
C ARG A 96 3.82 9.50 4.10
N ALA A 97 3.64 10.36 5.11
CA ALA A 97 4.54 10.42 6.25
C ALA A 97 4.52 9.11 7.05
N ASP A 98 3.34 8.56 7.32
CA ASP A 98 3.15 7.29 8.02
C ASP A 98 3.73 6.11 7.24
N PHE A 99 3.55 6.12 5.91
CA PHE A 99 4.16 5.13 5.03
C PHE A 99 5.68 5.10 5.16
N PHE A 100 6.37 6.23 4.98
CA PHE A 100 7.83 6.25 5.10
C PHE A 100 8.31 5.98 6.53
N LYS A 101 7.59 6.48 7.54
CA LYS A 101 7.86 6.18 8.96
C LYS A 101 7.77 4.69 9.26
N SER A 102 6.77 4.00 8.72
CA SER A 102 6.56 2.54 8.90
C SER A 102 7.71 1.69 8.35
N LEU A 103 8.47 2.25 7.39
CA LEU A 103 9.65 1.63 6.79
C LEU A 103 10.97 2.07 7.45
N GLY A 104 10.91 3.01 8.40
CA GLY A 104 12.10 3.63 8.99
C GLY A 104 12.91 4.46 7.98
N LEU A 105 12.26 4.96 6.92
CA LEU A 105 12.91 5.67 5.82
C LEU A 105 12.62 7.17 5.89
N LYS A 106 13.58 7.97 5.40
CA LYS A 106 13.43 9.41 5.22
C LYS A 106 13.30 9.72 3.72
N PRO A 107 12.14 10.21 3.25
CA PRO A 107 11.97 10.51 1.84
C PRO A 107 12.73 11.77 1.43
N LYS A 108 13.22 11.79 0.19
CA LYS A 108 13.79 12.94 -0.51
C LYS A 108 13.09 13.08 -1.85
N ARG A 109 12.49 14.25 -2.10
CA ARG A 109 11.70 14.51 -3.33
C ARG A 109 10.62 13.45 -3.58
N GLY A 110 9.86 13.09 -2.55
CA GLY A 110 8.72 12.18 -2.65
C GLY A 110 9.06 10.68 -2.73
N THR A 111 10.34 10.30 -2.73
CA THR A 111 10.78 8.90 -2.76
C THR A 111 11.78 8.62 -1.64
N ALA A 112 11.91 7.37 -1.22
CA ALA A 112 12.99 6.94 -0.34
C ALA A 112 13.71 5.73 -0.92
N ARG A 113 14.97 5.51 -0.52
CA ARG A 113 15.71 4.30 -0.85
C ARG A 113 15.96 3.49 0.41
N GLY A 114 15.81 2.18 0.30
CA GLY A 114 16.10 1.22 1.37
C GLY A 114 16.79 -0.01 0.81
N ILE A 115 17.44 -0.77 1.69
CA ILE A 115 18.11 -2.02 1.35
C ILE A 115 17.35 -3.18 1.99
N ILE A 116 16.99 -4.18 1.20
CA ILE A 116 16.35 -5.42 1.66
C ILE A 116 17.11 -6.58 1.04
N GLY A 117 17.61 -7.51 1.86
CA GLY A 117 18.36 -8.67 1.38
C GLY A 117 19.56 -8.32 0.48
N GLY A 118 20.25 -7.22 0.78
CA GLY A 118 21.41 -6.73 0.01
C GLY A 118 21.07 -6.04 -1.32
N LYS A 119 19.79 -5.91 -1.69
CA LYS A 119 19.34 -5.19 -2.89
C LYS A 119 18.76 -3.83 -2.53
N THR A 120 19.02 -2.84 -3.37
CA THR A 120 18.45 -1.49 -3.21
C THR A 120 17.09 -1.43 -3.86
N TYR A 121 16.12 -0.90 -3.11
CA TYR A 121 14.77 -0.62 -3.59
C TYR A 121 14.46 0.86 -3.43
N THR A 122 13.67 1.38 -4.36
CA THR A 122 13.05 2.71 -4.25
C THR A 122 11.61 2.53 -3.80
N PHE A 123 11.19 3.36 -2.85
CA PHE A 123 9.86 3.40 -2.26
C PHE A 123 9.20 4.73 -2.60
N LEU A 124 7.92 4.68 -2.97
CA LEU A 124 7.13 5.88 -3.22
C LEU A 124 5.68 5.71 -2.78
N HIS A 125 5.02 6.83 -2.51
CA HIS A 125 3.57 6.91 -2.34
C HIS A 125 3.00 7.73 -3.50
N ASP A 126 2.45 7.06 -4.52
CA ASP A 126 1.83 7.68 -5.70
C ASP A 126 0.36 7.98 -5.39
N THR A 127 -0.09 9.14 -5.81
CA THR A 127 -1.46 9.63 -5.56
C THR A 127 -2.19 9.95 -6.88
N ARG A 128 -1.68 9.42 -8.01
CA ARG A 128 -2.24 9.67 -9.35
C ARG A 128 -3.14 8.50 -9.75
N GLY A 129 -4.41 8.58 -9.35
CA GLY A 129 -5.45 7.58 -9.67
C GLY A 129 -5.67 6.56 -8.55
N GLY A 130 -5.79 7.01 -7.30
CA GLY A 130 -5.76 6.21 -6.08
C GLY A 130 -4.54 6.51 -5.21
N GLU A 131 -4.49 5.92 -4.02
CA GLU A 131 -3.33 5.94 -3.12
C GLU A 131 -2.54 4.63 -3.30
N ALA A 132 -1.34 4.70 -3.87
CA ALA A 132 -0.51 3.54 -4.17
C ALA A 132 0.82 3.58 -3.40
N PHE A 133 1.05 2.57 -2.57
CA PHE A 133 2.33 2.31 -1.91
C PHE A 133 3.16 1.40 -2.80
N VAL A 134 4.31 1.89 -3.27
CA VAL A 134 5.08 1.22 -4.31
C VAL A 134 6.50 0.94 -3.81
N MET A 135 7.00 -0.25 -4.14
CA MET A 135 8.42 -0.61 -4.07
C MET A 135 8.86 -1.15 -5.43
N PHE A 136 10.00 -0.68 -5.93
CA PHE A 136 10.61 -1.22 -7.15
C PHE A 136 12.13 -1.29 -7.05
N SER A 137 12.75 -2.25 -7.73
CA SER A 137 14.22 -2.31 -7.80
C SER A 137 14.78 -1.34 -8.83
N ASN A 138 15.98 -0.82 -8.56
CA ASN A 138 16.75 -0.06 -9.55
C ASN A 138 17.61 -0.99 -10.41
#